data_AF-A0A4P5TM28-F1
#
_entry.id   AF-A0A4P5TM28-F1
#
_cell.length_a   1.000
_cell.length_b   1.000
_cell.length_c   1.000
_cell.angle_alpha   90.00
_cell.angle_beta   90.00
_cell.angle_gamma   90.00
#
_symmetry.space_group_name_H-M   'P 1'
#
loop_
_entity.id
_entity.type
_entity.pdbx_description
1 polymer ?
#
loop_
_entity_poly.entity_id
_entity_poly.type
_entity_poly.pdbx_seq_one_letter_code
_entity_poly.pdbx_strand_id
1 'polypeptide(L)'
;MKRISLRHAMPLLLVSALFALSGCTGTVYNDRVSIPGLSEGIYTHYLAQALLFGILQVPVAAVLLWILWRVIFPPVYRVRAKGLSIELWVSQRKFPWASLSQAVIVPVGPDLKMVFGSAKIVRDWGANRAQYEAEEVAPLKPGDAFIGSGARYRWNHTVLAVIFDEQKRTNPELLTKALRNAISKLSAEEVTSALIPDLTDNLIAQTNWITDEQREETARTSARMMLDAIVSANSDLKVARIWVFDPRNRDIFVEEMEKWQDEYNAKTAVQSA
;
A
#
# COMPACT_ATOMS: atom_id res chain seq x y z
N MET A 1 20.73 -16.74 -22.64
CA MET A 1 19.92 -17.19 -21.47
C MET A 1 18.44 -17.12 -21.84
N LYS A 2 17.74 -18.26 -21.94
CA LYS A 2 16.29 -18.31 -22.23
C LYS A 2 15.53 -17.81 -21.00
N ARG A 3 14.77 -16.72 -21.12
CA ARG A 3 13.82 -16.27 -20.08
C ARG A 3 12.73 -17.33 -19.97
N ILE A 4 12.74 -18.11 -18.89
CA ILE A 4 11.60 -18.96 -18.54
C ILE A 4 10.40 -18.02 -18.34
N SER A 5 9.39 -18.16 -19.19
CA SER A 5 8.17 -17.37 -19.12
C SER A 5 7.50 -17.62 -17.77
N LEU A 6 7.28 -16.54 -16.99
CA LEU A 6 6.67 -16.57 -15.65
C LEU A 6 5.35 -17.38 -15.62
N ARG A 7 4.66 -17.46 -16.76
CA ARG A 7 3.43 -18.25 -16.94
C ARG A 7 3.62 -19.76 -16.76
N HIS A 8 4.82 -20.31 -16.96
CA HIS A 8 5.11 -21.73 -16.79
C HIS A 8 5.65 -22.07 -15.39
N ALA A 9 6.20 -21.09 -14.67
CA ALA A 9 6.68 -21.27 -13.30
C ALA A 9 5.53 -21.23 -12.27
N MET A 10 4.45 -20.52 -12.60
CA MET A 10 3.32 -20.29 -11.70
C MET A 10 2.54 -21.57 -11.32
N PRO A 11 2.24 -22.52 -12.25
CA PRO A 11 1.63 -23.79 -11.89
C PRO A 11 2.53 -24.61 -10.96
N LEU A 12 3.84 -24.59 -11.18
CA LEU A 12 4.80 -25.35 -10.39
C LEU A 12 4.87 -24.81 -8.94
N LEU A 13 4.91 -23.49 -8.77
CA LEU A 13 4.87 -22.84 -7.46
C LEU A 13 3.56 -23.08 -6.72
N LEU A 14 2.42 -23.06 -7.43
CA LEU A 14 1.11 -23.35 -6.86
C LEU A 14 1.03 -24.82 -6.39
N VAL A 15 1.53 -25.76 -7.21
CA VAL A 15 1.60 -27.19 -6.86
C VAL A 15 2.50 -27.40 -5.65
N SER A 16 3.69 -26.80 -5.60
CA SER A 16 4.59 -26.90 -4.45
C SER A 16 3.98 -26.32 -3.17
N ALA A 17 3.28 -25.18 -3.25
CA ALA A 17 2.57 -24.59 -2.11
C ALA A 17 1.39 -25.47 -1.65
N LEU A 18 0.64 -26.07 -2.58
CA LEU A 18 -0.44 -26.99 -2.26
C LEU A 18 0.06 -28.30 -1.64
N PHE A 19 1.21 -28.83 -2.09
CA PHE A 19 1.86 -30.00 -1.46
C PHE A 19 2.38 -29.70 -0.05
N ALA A 20 2.87 -28.47 0.19
CA ALA A 20 3.30 -28.05 1.53
C ALA A 20 2.11 -27.82 2.49
N LEU A 21 0.95 -27.38 1.97
CA LEU A 21 -0.27 -27.12 2.75
C LEU A 21 -1.14 -28.37 2.94
N SER A 22 -1.12 -29.33 2.01
CA SER A 22 -1.99 -30.51 2.06
C SER A 22 -1.62 -31.49 3.16
N GLY A 23 -0.50 -31.29 3.86
CA GLY A 23 -0.21 -32.03 5.08
C GLY A 23 -0.37 -33.54 4.90
N CYS A 24 0.10 -34.10 3.78
CA CYS A 24 0.28 -35.55 3.65
C CYS A 24 1.40 -36.06 4.59
N THR A 25 1.57 -35.46 5.76
CA THR A 25 1.82 -36.18 6.99
C THR A 25 0.55 -36.98 7.29
N GLY A 26 0.47 -38.21 6.77
CA GLY A 26 -0.47 -39.18 7.32
C GLY A 26 -0.34 -39.14 8.84
N THR A 27 -1.45 -38.91 9.53
CA THR A 27 -1.52 -38.94 10.98
C THR A 27 -1.17 -40.36 11.43
N VAL A 28 0.11 -40.61 11.66
CA VAL A 28 0.60 -41.77 12.42
C VAL A 28 0.45 -41.41 13.90
N TYR A 29 -0.79 -41.23 14.33
CA TYR A 29 -1.17 -41.28 15.74
C TYR A 29 -2.05 -42.51 15.90
N ASN A 30 -1.41 -43.66 15.83
CA ASN A 30 -1.97 -44.90 16.33
C ASN A 30 -0.81 -45.69 16.95
N ASP A 31 -0.83 -45.85 18.27
CA ASP A 31 0.23 -46.44 19.10
C ASP A 31 0.55 -47.92 18.79
N ARG A 32 0.03 -48.49 17.70
CA ARG A 32 0.24 -49.90 17.33
C ARG A 32 0.23 -50.18 15.83
N VAL A 33 0.93 -49.37 15.02
CA VAL A 33 1.36 -49.84 13.70
C VAL A 33 2.72 -50.50 13.85
N SER A 34 2.73 -51.75 14.30
CA SER A 34 3.88 -52.64 14.14
C SER A 34 3.86 -53.16 12.71
N ILE A 35 4.67 -52.59 11.83
CA ILE A 35 4.91 -53.16 10.50
C ILE A 35 5.74 -54.43 10.71
N PRO A 36 5.24 -55.62 10.36
CA PRO A 36 5.99 -56.86 10.55
C PRO A 36 7.26 -56.83 9.67
N GLY A 37 8.44 -56.86 10.31
CA GLY A 37 9.74 -56.89 9.62
C GLY A 37 10.69 -55.73 9.95
N LEU A 38 10.27 -54.73 10.73
CA LEU A 38 11.14 -53.66 11.23
C LEU A 38 11.29 -53.80 12.76
N SER A 39 12.31 -54.55 13.20
CA SER A 39 12.60 -54.84 14.61
C SER A 39 13.46 -53.79 15.31
N GLU A 40 13.79 -52.68 14.65
CA GLU A 40 14.55 -51.59 15.25
C GLU A 40 13.73 -50.31 15.19
N GLY A 41 13.65 -49.64 16.35
CA GLY A 41 12.75 -48.51 16.61
C GLY A 41 12.83 -47.42 15.53
N ILE A 42 11.73 -46.69 15.35
CA ILE A 42 11.63 -45.55 14.43
C ILE A 42 12.88 -44.70 14.58
N TYR A 43 13.82 -44.83 13.63
CA TYR A 43 15.12 -44.21 13.74
C TYR A 43 14.91 -42.71 13.95
N THR A 44 15.50 -42.15 14.99
CA THR A 44 15.50 -40.72 15.33
C THR A 44 15.80 -39.83 14.12
N HIS A 45 16.51 -40.36 13.12
CA HIS A 45 16.72 -39.75 11.81
C HIS A 45 15.44 -39.43 11.01
N TYR A 46 14.41 -40.28 11.01
CA TYR A 46 13.14 -40.01 10.30
C TYR A 46 12.29 -38.95 11.01
N LEU A 47 12.31 -38.94 12.35
CA LEU A 47 11.66 -37.89 13.13
C LEU A 47 12.37 -36.54 12.91
N ALA A 48 13.70 -36.54 12.90
CA ALA A 48 14.50 -35.36 12.61
C ALA A 48 14.26 -34.84 11.18
N GLN A 49 14.15 -35.73 10.18
CA GLN A 49 13.78 -35.34 8.82
C GLN A 49 12.35 -34.81 8.73
N ALA A 50 11.36 -35.46 9.34
CA ALA A 50 9.98 -34.97 9.36
C ALA A 50 9.86 -33.61 10.06
N LEU A 51 10.61 -33.38 11.14
CA LEU A 51 10.71 -32.07 11.81
C LEU A 51 11.44 -31.04 10.93
N LEU A 52 12.56 -31.40 10.29
CA LEU A 52 13.26 -30.50 9.39
C LEU A 52 12.38 -30.12 8.19
N PHE A 53 11.71 -31.08 7.56
CA PHE A 53 10.82 -30.83 6.44
C PHE A 53 9.57 -30.08 6.89
N GLY A 54 8.92 -30.44 7.99
CA GLY A 54 7.76 -29.71 8.51
C GLY A 54 8.09 -28.26 8.92
N ILE A 55 9.22 -28.04 9.60
CA ILE A 55 9.63 -26.71 10.08
C ILE A 55 10.20 -25.85 8.96
N LEU A 56 10.92 -26.41 7.98
CA LEU A 56 11.50 -25.64 6.88
C LEU A 56 10.52 -25.44 5.71
N GLN A 57 9.56 -26.36 5.49
CA GLN A 57 8.56 -26.22 4.43
C GLN A 57 7.57 -25.10 4.70
N VAL A 58 7.16 -24.86 5.94
CA VAL A 58 6.24 -23.76 6.27
C VAL A 58 6.80 -22.38 5.91
N PRO A 59 8.02 -21.98 6.33
CA PRO A 59 8.60 -20.68 5.96
C PRO A 59 8.91 -20.62 4.46
N VAL A 60 9.36 -21.71 3.83
CA VAL A 60 9.55 -21.74 2.37
C VAL A 60 8.22 -21.54 1.64
N ALA A 61 7.18 -22.27 2.02
CA ALA A 61 5.83 -22.11 1.47
C ALA A 61 5.29 -20.71 1.73
N ALA A 62 5.52 -20.13 2.91
CA ALA A 62 5.12 -18.76 3.23
C ALA A 62 5.84 -17.73 2.34
N VAL A 63 7.15 -17.89 2.11
CA VAL A 63 7.92 -17.03 1.20
C VAL A 63 7.42 -17.20 -0.24
N LEU A 64 7.21 -18.43 -0.72
CA LEU A 64 6.71 -18.69 -2.06
C LEU A 64 5.29 -18.17 -2.26
N LEU A 65 4.40 -18.37 -1.28
CA LEU A 65 3.06 -17.80 -1.28
C LEU A 65 3.11 -16.28 -1.23
N TRP A 66 4.05 -15.67 -0.49
CA TRP A 66 4.22 -14.22 -0.45
C TRP A 66 4.71 -13.65 -1.79
N ILE A 67 5.67 -14.32 -2.45
CA ILE A 67 6.11 -13.97 -3.80
C ILE A 67 4.95 -14.13 -4.78
N LEU A 68 4.27 -15.27 -4.75
CA LEU A 68 3.11 -15.56 -5.59
C LEU A 68 2.01 -14.51 -5.37
N TRP A 69 1.77 -14.13 -4.12
CA TRP A 69 0.81 -13.10 -3.74
C TRP A 69 1.15 -11.75 -4.40
N ARG A 70 2.41 -11.31 -4.30
CA ARG A 70 2.91 -10.08 -4.95
C ARG A 70 2.77 -10.13 -6.48
N VAL A 71 2.89 -11.31 -7.07
CA VAL A 71 2.73 -11.51 -8.53
C VAL A 71 1.25 -11.53 -8.93
N ILE A 72 0.36 -12.09 -8.10
CA ILE A 72 -1.08 -12.16 -8.37
C ILE A 72 -1.74 -10.79 -8.17
N PHE A 73 -1.26 -9.99 -7.21
CA PHE A 73 -1.83 -8.68 -6.88
C PHE A 73 -0.79 -7.55 -7.09
N PRO A 74 -0.33 -7.33 -8.33
CA PRO A 74 0.57 -6.24 -8.64
C PRO A 74 -0.14 -4.88 -8.56
N PRO A 75 0.60 -3.77 -8.45
CA PRO A 75 0.02 -2.46 -8.71
C PRO A 75 -0.55 -2.41 -10.13
N VAL A 76 -1.63 -1.64 -10.31
CA VAL A 76 -2.29 -1.46 -11.61
C VAL A 76 -1.35 -0.79 -12.61
N TYR A 77 -0.59 0.19 -12.14
CA TYR A 77 0.35 0.96 -12.94
C TYR A 77 1.50 1.45 -12.06
N ARG A 78 2.66 1.73 -12.65
CA ARG A 78 3.84 2.20 -11.92
C ARG A 78 4.67 3.14 -12.78
N VAL A 79 5.09 4.25 -12.19
CA VAL A 79 6.03 5.23 -12.76
C VAL A 79 7.23 5.40 -11.83
N ARG A 80 8.33 5.95 -12.34
CA ARG A 80 9.58 6.17 -11.59
C ARG A 80 10.11 7.58 -11.79
N ALA A 81 10.57 8.20 -10.71
CA ALA A 81 11.23 9.50 -10.73
C ALA A 81 12.27 9.59 -9.61
N LYS A 82 13.51 10.01 -9.91
CA LYS A 82 14.61 10.18 -8.93
C LYS A 82 14.82 9.03 -7.93
N GLY A 83 14.63 7.78 -8.38
CA GLY A 83 14.75 6.60 -7.50
C GLY A 83 13.53 6.34 -6.60
N LEU A 84 12.52 7.21 -6.62
CA LEU A 84 11.19 6.97 -6.08
C LEU A 84 10.34 6.18 -7.09
N SER A 85 9.63 5.17 -6.60
CA SER A 85 8.59 4.44 -7.35
C SER A 85 7.22 4.93 -6.92
N ILE A 86 6.40 5.38 -7.86
CA ILE A 86 5.00 5.74 -7.61
C ILE A 86 4.12 4.64 -8.19
N GLU A 87 3.31 4.01 -7.34
CA GLU A 87 2.47 2.87 -7.70
C GLU A 87 0.99 3.22 -7.60
N LEU A 88 0.19 2.81 -8.57
CA LEU A 88 -1.26 2.92 -8.55
C LEU A 88 -1.88 1.64 -8.02
N TRP A 89 -2.70 1.76 -6.98
CA TRP A 89 -3.46 0.67 -6.38
C TRP A 89 -4.94 1.02 -6.41
N VAL A 90 -5.77 0.10 -6.91
CA VAL A 90 -7.23 0.32 -6.99
C VAL A 90 -7.91 -0.68 -6.07
N SER A 91 -8.76 -0.20 -5.18
CA SER A 91 -9.58 -1.07 -4.34
C SER A 91 -10.88 -0.39 -3.94
N GLN A 92 -12.01 -1.01 -4.32
CA GLN A 92 -13.34 -0.48 -4.07
C GLN A 92 -13.68 -0.52 -2.59
N ARG A 93 -13.67 0.64 -1.93
CA ARG A 93 -14.05 0.82 -0.53
C ARG A 93 -13.36 -0.06 0.51
N LYS A 94 -12.19 -0.59 0.15
CA LYS A 94 -11.39 -1.45 1.01
C LYS A 94 -9.95 -0.98 0.94
N PHE A 95 -9.26 -1.09 2.07
CA PHE A 95 -7.85 -0.82 2.12
C PHE A 95 -7.10 -1.81 1.20
N PRO A 96 -6.17 -1.37 0.34
CA PRO A 96 -5.41 -2.24 -0.55
C PRO A 96 -4.41 -3.03 0.28
N TRP A 97 -4.86 -4.16 0.81
CA TRP A 97 -4.12 -4.94 1.80
C TRP A 97 -2.77 -5.46 1.31
N ALA A 98 -2.63 -5.68 0.00
CA ALA A 98 -1.39 -6.12 -0.63
C ALA A 98 -0.37 -4.98 -0.81
N SER A 99 -0.76 -3.71 -0.60
CA SER A 99 0.14 -2.56 -0.76
C SER A 99 1.28 -2.53 0.25
N LEU A 100 1.11 -3.17 1.43
CA LEU A 100 2.14 -3.32 2.48
C LEU A 100 2.93 -2.02 2.75
N SER A 101 2.22 -0.91 2.96
CA SER A 101 2.84 0.39 3.24
C SER A 101 3.16 0.54 4.72
N GLN A 102 4.32 1.13 5.03
CA GLN A 102 4.72 1.41 6.42
C GLN A 102 3.92 2.56 7.03
N ALA A 103 3.42 3.48 6.21
CA ALA A 103 2.57 4.57 6.65
C ALA A 103 1.38 4.80 5.71
N VAL A 104 0.40 5.55 6.20
CA VAL A 104 -0.70 6.10 5.41
C VAL A 104 -0.79 7.61 5.64
N ILE A 105 -0.88 8.38 4.55
CA ILE A 105 -1.10 9.83 4.58
C ILE A 105 -2.54 10.08 4.17
N VAL A 106 -3.35 10.70 5.02
CA VAL A 106 -4.77 10.99 4.70
C VAL A 106 -5.04 12.50 4.72
N PRO A 107 -5.89 13.00 3.81
CA PRO A 107 -6.31 14.39 3.83
C PRO A 107 -7.28 14.66 4.98
N VAL A 108 -7.07 15.78 5.68
CA VAL A 108 -7.96 16.28 6.74
C VAL A 108 -8.08 17.80 6.69
N GLY A 109 -9.01 18.36 7.46
CA GLY A 109 -9.08 19.80 7.73
C GLY A 109 -8.26 20.21 8.96
N PRO A 110 -8.25 21.51 9.30
CA PRO A 110 -7.50 22.06 10.45
C PRO A 110 -7.84 21.43 11.80
N ASP A 111 -9.05 20.90 11.94
CA ASP A 111 -9.54 20.21 13.14
C ASP A 111 -9.02 18.78 13.31
N LEU A 112 -8.26 18.27 12.32
CA LEU A 112 -7.73 16.91 12.26
C LEU A 112 -8.78 15.80 12.42
N LYS A 113 -10.04 16.09 12.08
CA LYS A 113 -11.13 15.13 12.22
C LYS A 113 -11.19 14.18 11.02
N MET A 114 -11.05 12.89 11.29
CA MET A 114 -11.13 11.79 10.33
C MET A 114 -12.58 11.30 10.17
N VAL A 115 -13.49 12.19 9.78
CA VAL A 115 -14.94 11.93 9.76
C VAL A 115 -15.50 11.48 8.40
N PHE A 116 -14.76 11.67 7.31
CA PHE A 116 -15.25 11.44 5.96
C PHE A 116 -14.22 10.72 5.07
N GLY A 117 -14.72 10.08 3.99
CA GLY A 117 -13.90 9.52 2.92
C GLY A 117 -12.85 8.51 3.39
N SER A 118 -11.68 8.58 2.76
CA SER A 118 -10.52 7.74 3.07
C SER A 118 -10.02 7.92 4.50
N ALA A 119 -10.09 9.13 5.06
CA ALA A 119 -9.70 9.40 6.45
C ALA A 119 -10.55 8.60 7.44
N LYS A 120 -11.87 8.56 7.27
CA LYS A 120 -12.76 7.74 8.11
C LYS A 120 -12.37 6.26 8.06
N ILE A 121 -12.10 5.73 6.86
CA ILE A 121 -11.72 4.32 6.70
C ILE A 121 -10.42 4.05 7.46
N VAL A 122 -9.40 4.88 7.27
CA VAL A 122 -8.11 4.76 7.98
C VAL A 122 -8.30 4.83 9.50
N ARG A 123 -9.16 5.73 9.99
CA ARG A 123 -9.50 5.83 11.41
C ARG A 123 -10.14 4.55 11.94
N ASP A 124 -11.12 4.02 11.23
CA ASP A 124 -11.84 2.81 11.62
C ASP A 124 -10.90 1.59 11.67
N TRP A 125 -9.95 1.49 10.73
CA TRP A 125 -8.89 0.47 10.75
C TRP A 125 -7.86 0.68 11.87
N GLY A 126 -7.57 1.94 12.23
CA GLY A 126 -6.67 2.31 13.32
C GLY A 126 -7.30 2.24 14.72
N ALA A 127 -8.57 1.85 14.83
CA ALA A 127 -9.34 1.85 16.08
C ALA A 127 -9.27 3.20 16.82
N ASN A 128 -9.37 4.31 16.09
CA ASN A 128 -9.34 5.69 16.58
C ASN A 128 -8.03 6.15 17.27
N ARG A 129 -6.96 5.35 17.32
CA ARG A 129 -5.71 5.74 18.01
C ARG A 129 -5.13 7.06 17.53
N ALA A 130 -4.88 7.16 16.22
CA ALA A 130 -4.39 8.38 15.59
C ALA A 130 -5.35 9.57 15.77
N GLN A 131 -6.66 9.32 15.85
CA GLN A 131 -7.65 10.38 16.05
C GLN A 131 -7.55 10.96 17.47
N TYR A 132 -7.37 10.13 18.49
CA TYR A 132 -7.22 10.60 19.87
C TYR A 132 -5.95 11.42 20.05
N GLU A 133 -4.82 10.96 19.49
CA GLU A 133 -3.56 11.71 19.54
C GLU A 133 -3.67 13.04 18.78
N ALA A 134 -4.36 13.04 17.64
CA ALA A 134 -4.57 14.26 16.85
C ALA A 134 -5.45 15.29 17.57
N GLU A 135 -6.40 14.86 18.41
CA GLU A 135 -7.27 15.76 19.18
C GLU A 135 -6.50 16.57 20.23
N GLU A 136 -5.35 16.09 20.69
CA GLU A 136 -4.52 16.78 21.67
C GLU A 136 -3.71 17.94 21.06
N VAL A 137 -3.50 17.91 19.74
CA VAL A 137 -2.69 18.91 19.02
C VAL A 137 -3.48 19.76 18.03
N ALA A 138 -4.77 19.45 17.85
CA ALA A 138 -5.65 20.25 17.02
C ALA A 138 -5.92 21.63 17.66
N PRO A 139 -6.10 22.69 16.86
CA PRO A 139 -6.05 22.73 15.41
C PRO A 139 -4.63 22.86 14.82
N LEU A 140 -4.44 22.42 13.59
CA LEU A 140 -3.24 22.67 12.80
C LEU A 140 -3.50 23.62 11.63
N LYS A 141 -2.47 24.34 11.19
CA LYS A 141 -2.59 25.30 10.09
C LYS A 141 -2.72 24.58 8.74
N PRO A 142 -3.40 25.18 7.75
CA PRO A 142 -3.42 24.66 6.39
C PRO A 142 -2.00 24.49 5.82
N GLY A 143 -1.75 23.34 5.22
CA GLY A 143 -0.44 22.93 4.73
C GLY A 143 0.46 22.25 5.77
N ASP A 144 0.06 22.15 7.04
CA ASP A 144 0.79 21.36 8.03
C ASP A 144 0.36 19.89 8.02
N ALA A 145 1.04 19.08 8.82
CA ALA A 145 0.70 17.67 8.99
C ALA A 145 0.93 17.21 10.44
N PHE A 146 0.07 16.30 10.91
CA PHE A 146 0.26 15.56 12.14
C PHE A 146 0.72 14.14 11.83
N ILE A 147 1.60 13.56 12.63
CA ILE A 147 1.98 12.14 12.56
C ILE A 147 1.66 11.50 13.90
N GLY A 148 0.99 10.35 13.85
CA GLY A 148 0.62 9.59 15.03
C GLY A 148 0.66 8.08 14.78
N SER A 149 0.12 7.33 15.73
CA SER A 149 0.07 5.87 15.72
C SER A 149 -0.58 5.31 14.45
N GLY A 150 0.00 4.22 13.95
CA GLY A 150 -0.57 3.43 12.88
C GLY A 150 -1.67 2.46 13.32
N ALA A 151 -2.04 1.56 12.41
CA ALA A 151 -2.94 0.45 12.67
C ALA A 151 -2.13 -0.83 12.90
N ARG A 152 -2.29 -1.46 14.08
CA ARG A 152 -1.49 -2.56 14.68
C ARG A 152 -0.96 -3.65 13.72
N TYR A 153 -1.64 -3.93 12.61
CA TYR A 153 -1.29 -4.99 11.66
C TYR A 153 -1.21 -4.56 10.19
N ARG A 154 -1.27 -3.24 9.90
CA ARG A 154 -1.40 -2.73 8.52
C ARG A 154 -0.35 -1.69 8.17
N TRP A 155 -0.10 -0.74 9.05
CA TRP A 155 0.89 0.31 8.90
C TRP A 155 1.33 0.80 10.28
N ASN A 156 2.54 1.33 10.39
CA ASN A 156 3.15 1.78 11.64
C ASN A 156 2.78 3.22 11.98
N HIS A 157 2.55 4.08 10.98
CA HIS A 157 2.28 5.50 11.17
C HIS A 157 1.07 5.99 10.38
N THR A 158 0.25 6.83 10.99
CA THR A 158 -0.84 7.56 10.33
C THR A 158 -0.46 9.03 10.28
N VAL A 159 -0.51 9.63 9.09
CA VAL A 159 -0.20 11.05 8.89
C VAL A 159 -1.46 11.77 8.43
N LEU A 160 -1.85 12.82 9.14
CA LEU A 160 -3.00 13.65 8.80
C LEU A 160 -2.49 14.92 8.13
N ALA A 161 -2.66 15.02 6.81
CA ALA A 161 -2.22 16.15 6.01
C ALA A 161 -3.35 17.19 5.93
N VAL A 162 -3.11 18.41 6.41
CA VAL A 162 -4.11 19.48 6.46
C VAL A 162 -4.20 20.15 5.09
N ILE A 163 -5.01 19.58 4.19
CA ILE A 163 -5.16 20.07 2.82
C ILE A 163 -6.21 21.18 2.69
N PHE A 164 -7.05 21.37 3.72
CA PHE A 164 -8.13 22.34 3.70
C PHE A 164 -7.83 23.55 4.60
N ASP A 165 -8.37 24.70 4.22
CA ASP A 165 -8.49 25.87 5.09
C ASP A 165 -9.68 25.77 6.06
N GLU A 166 -9.87 26.80 6.89
CA GLU A 166 -10.97 26.90 7.85
C GLU A 166 -12.35 26.89 7.17
N GLN A 167 -12.41 27.27 5.89
CA GLN A 167 -13.62 27.28 5.07
C GLN A 167 -13.79 25.98 4.26
N LYS A 168 -12.97 24.95 4.55
CA LYS A 168 -12.93 23.67 3.83
C LYS A 168 -12.60 23.81 2.34
N ARG A 169 -11.90 24.89 1.96
CA ARG A 169 -11.38 25.09 0.62
C ARG A 169 -9.96 24.56 0.54
N THR A 170 -9.54 24.18 -0.65
CA THR A 170 -8.19 23.71 -0.92
C THR A 170 -7.72 24.28 -2.24
N ASN A 171 -6.42 24.30 -2.44
CA ASN A 171 -5.79 24.71 -3.68
C ASN A 171 -4.53 23.87 -3.90
N PRO A 172 -3.95 23.89 -5.11
CA PRO A 172 -2.77 23.09 -5.42
C PRO A 172 -1.58 23.33 -4.47
N GLU A 173 -1.32 24.59 -4.10
CA GLU A 173 -0.20 24.95 -3.24
C GLU A 173 -0.34 24.38 -1.83
N LEU A 174 -1.54 24.48 -1.23
CA LEU A 174 -1.83 23.93 0.09
C LEU A 174 -1.66 22.42 0.12
N LEU A 175 -2.17 21.73 -0.91
CA LEU A 175 -2.05 20.29 -1.03
C LEU A 175 -0.61 19.84 -1.19
N THR A 176 0.15 20.50 -2.07
CA THR A 176 1.59 20.25 -2.24
C THR A 176 2.34 20.48 -0.94
N LYS A 177 2.05 21.58 -0.23
CA LYS A 177 2.69 21.89 1.06
C LYS A 177 2.35 20.86 2.14
N ALA A 178 1.08 20.48 2.26
CA ALA A 178 0.62 19.47 3.22
C ALA A 178 1.26 18.10 2.97
N LEU A 179 1.30 17.65 1.71
CA LEU A 179 1.94 16.39 1.34
C LEU A 179 3.45 16.43 1.55
N ARG A 180 4.12 17.54 1.22
CA ARG A 180 5.55 17.72 1.49
C ARG A 180 5.85 17.62 2.99
N ASN A 181 5.07 18.30 3.83
CA ASN A 181 5.23 18.26 5.28
C ASN A 181 4.91 16.88 5.86
N ALA A 182 3.88 16.20 5.34
CA ALA A 182 3.55 14.83 5.70
C ALA A 182 4.70 13.85 5.38
N ILE A 183 5.23 13.92 4.16
CA ILE A 183 6.35 13.09 3.71
C ILE A 183 7.62 13.41 4.50
N SER A 184 7.88 14.69 4.81
CA SER A 184 9.03 15.09 5.64
C SER A 184 8.95 14.48 7.04
N LYS A 185 7.77 14.48 7.67
CA LYS A 185 7.56 13.80 8.97
C LYS A 185 7.80 12.29 8.88
N LEU A 186 7.38 11.64 7.81
CA LEU A 186 7.67 10.23 7.57
C LEU A 186 9.17 9.96 7.40
N SER A 187 9.88 10.84 6.70
CA SER A 187 11.34 10.73 6.53
C SER A 187 12.08 10.76 7.88
N ALA A 188 11.60 11.57 8.83
CA ALA A 188 12.16 11.64 10.18
C ALA A 188 11.97 10.34 10.99
N GLU A 189 10.94 9.55 10.66
CA GLU A 189 10.65 8.23 11.25
C GLU A 189 11.27 7.08 10.43
N GLU A 190 12.21 7.36 9.53
CA GLU A 190 12.85 6.39 8.63
C GLU A 190 11.85 5.58 7.78
N VAL A 191 10.67 6.14 7.52
CA VAL A 191 9.63 5.49 6.72
C VAL A 191 9.96 5.61 5.24
N THR A 192 10.08 4.46 4.57
CA THR A 192 10.45 4.38 3.15
C THR A 192 9.27 4.14 2.22
N SER A 193 8.08 3.84 2.77
CA SER A 193 6.89 3.65 1.94
C SER A 193 5.59 4.13 2.57
N ALA A 194 4.78 4.82 1.77
CA ALA A 194 3.54 5.45 2.21
C ALA A 194 2.41 5.16 1.22
N LEU A 195 1.21 4.90 1.76
CA LEU A 195 -0.05 4.86 1.02
C LEU A 195 -0.73 6.23 1.10
N ILE A 196 -1.19 6.74 -0.02
CA ILE A 196 -1.86 8.04 -0.14
C ILE A 196 -3.17 7.80 -0.89
N PRO A 197 -4.34 7.89 -0.24
CA PRO A 197 -5.61 7.73 -0.93
C PRO A 197 -5.79 8.85 -1.95
N ASP A 198 -6.50 8.56 -3.03
CA ASP A 198 -6.90 9.56 -3.99
C ASP A 198 -7.78 10.63 -3.32
N LEU A 199 -7.63 11.87 -3.78
CA LEU A 199 -8.26 13.02 -3.16
C LEU A 199 -9.57 13.39 -3.88
N THR A 200 -9.95 12.65 -4.91
CA THR A 200 -11.11 12.95 -5.77
C THR A 200 -12.38 13.18 -4.96
N ASP A 201 -12.77 12.24 -4.10
CA ASP A 201 -13.99 12.37 -3.28
C ASP A 201 -13.87 13.44 -2.18
N ASN A 202 -12.64 13.87 -1.83
CA ASN A 202 -12.40 14.97 -0.89
C ASN A 202 -12.52 16.34 -1.58
N LEU A 203 -12.17 16.42 -2.87
CA LEU A 203 -12.16 17.65 -3.67
C LEU A 203 -13.50 17.93 -4.34
N ILE A 204 -14.24 16.88 -4.65
CA ILE A 204 -15.62 17.00 -5.11
C ILE A 204 -16.43 17.60 -3.95
N ALA A 205 -16.94 18.83 -4.14
CA ALA A 205 -17.84 19.46 -3.20
C ALA A 205 -18.97 18.50 -2.85
N GLN A 206 -19.41 18.46 -1.59
CA GLN A 206 -20.52 17.61 -1.13
C GLN A 206 -21.89 18.06 -1.68
N THR A 207 -21.95 18.51 -2.93
CA THR A 207 -23.20 18.81 -3.63
C THR A 207 -23.85 17.48 -4.02
N ASN A 208 -25.18 17.40 -3.89
CA ASN A 208 -25.95 16.18 -4.19
C ASN A 208 -25.98 15.83 -5.70
N TRP A 209 -25.40 16.67 -6.55
CA TRP A 209 -25.44 16.58 -8.01
C TRP A 209 -24.04 16.87 -8.54
N ILE A 210 -23.28 15.82 -8.82
CA ILE A 210 -21.97 15.89 -9.48
C ILE A 210 -22.10 15.11 -10.77
N THR A 211 -21.82 15.75 -11.89
CA THR A 211 -21.82 15.06 -13.19
C THR A 211 -20.62 14.14 -13.29
N ASP A 212 -20.69 13.11 -14.15
CA ASP A 212 -19.54 12.24 -14.39
C ASP A 212 -18.35 13.05 -14.93
N GLU A 213 -18.58 14.00 -15.83
CA GLU A 213 -17.55 14.92 -16.36
C GLU A 213 -16.80 15.69 -15.26
N GLN A 214 -17.53 16.27 -14.29
CA GLN A 214 -16.91 16.98 -13.15
C GLN A 214 -16.07 16.04 -12.28
N ARG A 215 -16.52 14.79 -12.10
CA ARG A 215 -15.78 13.77 -11.37
C ARG A 215 -14.50 13.40 -12.11
N GLU A 216 -14.58 13.20 -13.42
CA GLU A 216 -13.42 12.88 -14.25
C GLU A 216 -12.39 14.01 -14.25
N GLU A 217 -12.83 15.27 -14.41
CA GLU A 217 -11.96 16.45 -14.34
C GLU A 217 -11.29 16.59 -12.97
N THR A 218 -12.05 16.36 -11.89
CA THR A 218 -11.52 16.40 -10.52
C THR A 218 -10.51 15.26 -10.29
N ALA A 219 -10.79 14.05 -10.79
CA ALA A 219 -9.88 12.92 -10.69
C ALA A 219 -8.56 13.20 -11.43
N ARG A 220 -8.64 13.76 -12.64
CA ARG A 220 -7.49 14.17 -13.46
C ARG A 220 -6.63 15.20 -12.74
N THR A 221 -7.27 16.24 -12.23
CA THR A 221 -6.62 17.31 -11.46
C THR A 221 -5.98 16.76 -10.18
N SER A 222 -6.70 15.91 -9.44
CA SER A 222 -6.18 15.25 -8.25
C SER A 222 -4.96 14.39 -8.56
N ALA A 223 -5.01 13.55 -9.60
CA ALA A 223 -3.90 12.68 -9.99
C ALA A 223 -2.63 13.49 -10.27
N ARG A 224 -2.77 14.55 -11.09
CA ARG A 224 -1.67 15.45 -11.43
C ARG A 224 -1.07 16.12 -10.19
N MET A 225 -1.92 16.71 -9.36
CA MET A 225 -1.50 17.40 -8.14
C MET A 225 -0.79 16.46 -7.15
N MET A 226 -1.26 15.22 -7.00
CA MET A 226 -0.62 14.23 -6.15
C MET A 226 0.76 13.84 -6.67
N LEU A 227 0.91 13.59 -7.97
CA LEU A 227 2.19 13.22 -8.58
C LEU A 227 3.24 14.32 -8.39
N ASP A 228 2.88 15.55 -8.70
CA ASP A 228 3.77 16.71 -8.55
C ASP A 228 4.13 16.93 -7.07
N ALA A 229 3.15 16.82 -6.17
CA ALA A 229 3.38 16.97 -4.74
C ALA A 229 4.35 15.90 -4.20
N ILE A 230 4.11 14.63 -4.51
CA ILE A 230 4.95 13.49 -4.08
C ILE A 230 6.40 13.69 -4.54
N VAL A 231 6.61 14.09 -5.80
CA VAL A 231 7.96 14.21 -6.37
C VAL A 231 8.66 15.48 -5.89
N SER A 232 7.92 16.56 -5.69
CA SER A 232 8.47 17.81 -5.13
C SER A 232 8.86 17.70 -3.65
N ALA A 233 8.41 16.65 -2.94
CA ALA A 233 8.71 16.48 -1.53
C ALA A 233 10.20 16.18 -1.26
N ASN A 234 10.97 15.78 -2.27
CA ASN A 234 12.42 15.53 -2.21
C ASN A 234 12.86 14.78 -0.94
N SER A 235 12.28 13.60 -0.73
CA SER A 235 12.40 12.83 0.51
C SER A 235 13.09 11.48 0.30
N ASP A 236 13.43 10.80 1.39
CA ASP A 236 13.95 9.43 1.36
C ASP A 236 12.90 8.36 1.04
N LEU A 237 11.64 8.75 0.85
CA LEU A 237 10.57 7.86 0.44
C LEU A 237 10.94 7.12 -0.85
N LYS A 238 11.00 5.79 -0.79
CA LYS A 238 11.35 4.93 -1.92
C LYS A 238 10.11 4.49 -2.70
N VAL A 239 8.97 4.35 -2.02
CA VAL A 239 7.72 3.94 -2.66
C VAL A 239 6.54 4.78 -2.17
N ALA A 240 5.92 5.54 -3.06
CA ALA A 240 4.64 6.18 -2.85
C ALA A 240 3.54 5.36 -3.53
N ARG A 241 2.46 5.05 -2.81
CA ARG A 241 1.35 4.24 -3.33
C ARG A 241 0.10 5.08 -3.35
N ILE A 242 -0.38 5.41 -4.54
CA ILE A 242 -1.66 6.09 -4.72
C ILE A 242 -2.76 5.05 -4.63
N TRP A 243 -3.66 5.17 -3.66
CA TRP A 243 -4.82 4.30 -3.51
C TRP A 243 -6.06 4.97 -4.06
N VAL A 244 -6.46 4.55 -5.26
CA VAL A 244 -7.72 4.96 -5.87
C VAL A 244 -8.87 4.13 -5.28
N PHE A 245 -9.75 4.81 -4.56
CA PHE A 245 -10.90 4.23 -3.87
C PHE A 245 -12.07 3.91 -4.80
N ASP A 246 -12.30 4.76 -5.81
CA ASP A 246 -13.35 4.57 -6.81
C ASP A 246 -12.75 3.96 -8.10
N PRO A 247 -13.07 2.71 -8.46
CA PRO A 247 -12.53 2.06 -9.65
C PRO A 247 -12.78 2.84 -10.96
N ARG A 248 -13.78 3.72 -11.02
CA ARG A 248 -14.05 4.57 -12.19
C ARG A 248 -12.90 5.54 -12.48
N ASN A 249 -12.18 5.97 -11.45
CA ASN A 249 -11.04 6.87 -11.60
C ASN A 249 -9.78 6.14 -12.05
N ARG A 250 -9.78 4.80 -12.14
CA ARG A 250 -8.60 3.99 -12.48
C ARG A 250 -7.95 4.46 -13.77
N ASP A 251 -8.70 4.49 -14.86
CA ASP A 251 -8.14 4.70 -16.19
C ASP A 251 -7.64 6.15 -16.34
N ILE A 252 -8.32 7.10 -15.68
CA ILE A 252 -7.90 8.50 -15.61
C ILE A 252 -6.56 8.65 -14.89
N PHE A 253 -6.40 7.97 -13.75
CA PHE A 253 -5.13 7.99 -13.02
C PHE A 253 -4.00 7.32 -13.83
N VAL A 254 -4.29 6.24 -14.56
CA VAL A 254 -3.29 5.61 -15.45
C VAL A 254 -2.86 6.58 -16.54
N GLU A 255 -3.81 7.19 -17.25
CA GLU A 255 -3.57 8.17 -18.32
C GLU A 255 -2.73 9.36 -17.82
N GLU A 256 -3.08 9.91 -16.66
CA GLU A 256 -2.34 11.04 -16.09
C GLU A 256 -0.94 10.65 -15.60
N MET A 257 -0.77 9.46 -15.04
CA MET A 257 0.55 8.96 -14.67
C MET A 257 1.45 8.76 -15.90
N GLU A 258 0.90 8.27 -17.01
CA GLU A 258 1.62 8.10 -18.27
C GLU A 258 2.07 9.46 -18.83
N LYS A 259 1.13 10.40 -19.03
CA LYS A 259 1.45 11.77 -19.47
C LYS A 259 2.50 12.44 -18.58
N TRP A 260 2.33 12.31 -17.27
CA TRP A 260 3.26 12.88 -16.30
C TRP A 260 4.66 12.26 -16.41
N GLN A 261 4.77 10.95 -16.61
CA GLN A 261 6.05 10.26 -16.77
C GLN A 261 6.80 10.75 -18.02
N ASP A 262 6.09 10.95 -19.13
CA ASP A 262 6.66 11.46 -20.37
C ASP A 262 7.20 12.89 -20.20
N GLU A 263 6.41 13.77 -19.59
CA GLU A 263 6.84 15.14 -19.27
C GLU A 263 8.03 15.18 -18.31
N TYR A 264 8.02 14.33 -17.29
CA TYR A 264 9.10 14.22 -16.31
C TYR A 264 10.40 13.77 -16.99
N ASN A 265 10.33 12.80 -17.89
CA ASN A 265 11.47 12.31 -18.67
C ASN A 265 12.01 13.39 -19.62
N ALA A 266 11.13 14.11 -20.32
CA ALA A 266 11.51 15.22 -21.19
C ALA A 266 12.24 16.32 -20.40
N LYS A 267 11.70 16.73 -19.23
CA LYS A 267 12.34 17.72 -18.35
C LYS A 267 13.71 17.26 -17.84
N THR A 268 13.83 15.98 -17.48
CA THR A 268 15.09 15.42 -16.98
C THR A 268 16.16 15.34 -18.08
N ALA A 269 15.76 14.99 -19.32
CA ALA A 269 16.67 14.93 -20.46
C ALA A 269 17.26 16.32 -20.78
N VAL A 270 16.44 17.37 -20.73
CA VAL A 270 16.88 18.76 -20.93
C VAL A 270 17.85 19.22 -19.84
N GLN A 271 17.65 18.79 -18.58
CA GLN A 271 18.55 19.15 -17.47
C GLN A 271 19.89 18.41 -17.48
N SER A 272 19.97 17.27 -18.18
CA SER A 272 21.19 16.47 -18.31
C SER A 272 22.05 16.79 -19.53
N ALA A 273 21.52 17.57 -20.48
CA ALA A 273 22.19 17.99 -21.71
C ALA A 273 22.92 19.33 -21.49
#